data_AF-A0A0C3CCU9-F1
#
_entry.id   AF-A0A0C3CCU9-F1
#
_cell.length_a   1.000
_cell.length_b   1.000
_cell.length_c   1.000
_cell.angle_alpha   90.00
_cell.angle_beta   90.00
_cell.angle_gamma   90.00
#
_symmetry.space_group_name_H-M   'P 1'
#
loop_
_entity.id
_entity.type
_entity.pdbx_description
1 polymer ?
#
loop_
_entity_poly.entity_id
_entity_poly.type
_entity_poly.pdbx_seq_one_letter_code
_entity_poly.pdbx_strand_id
1 'polypeptide(L)'
;PLLAHTVMLTLKTLMGLVSLHYTTVFQRLRTSKAPPHRSCSCGTSTAEAISLGCVYDSLSPAWLQPHCQDAELTAEFESLGDGPNGTWLYYADRNRTQVLSMEEVMFMADIPDARFHVTWEWHVVHCWMYWVKQFRSQTTGVVMEPRYDNEAHIRHCAKVFQNPVYGSSSSIALNTDIDD
;
A
#
# COMPACT_ATOMS: atom_id res chain seq x y z
N PRO A 1 -34.28 52.85 16.33
CA PRO A 1 -34.26 52.40 14.90
C PRO A 1 -32.87 52.46 14.25
N LEU A 2 -32.19 53.62 14.24
CA LEU A 2 -30.85 53.75 13.64
C LEU A 2 -29.78 52.90 14.33
N LEU A 3 -29.71 52.91 15.67
CA LEU A 3 -28.72 52.11 16.42
C LEU A 3 -28.83 50.61 16.11
N ALA A 4 -30.04 50.07 16.03
CA ALA A 4 -30.28 48.66 15.72
C ALA A 4 -29.85 48.31 14.27
N HIS A 5 -30.07 49.24 13.33
CA HIS A 5 -29.59 49.10 11.95
C HIS A 5 -28.05 49.09 11.89
N THR A 6 -27.39 50.00 12.60
CA THR A 6 -25.92 50.06 12.66
C THR A 6 -25.33 48.79 13.28
N VAL A 7 -25.91 48.28 14.37
CA VAL A 7 -25.48 47.03 15.02
C VAL A 7 -25.68 45.81 14.13
N MET A 8 -26.78 45.72 13.38
CA MET A 8 -26.99 44.64 12.42
C MET A 8 -25.98 44.68 11.25
N LEU A 9 -25.62 45.87 10.77
CA LEU A 9 -24.63 46.04 9.71
C LEU A 9 -23.24 45.60 10.17
N THR A 10 -22.83 45.95 11.40
CA THR A 10 -21.52 45.55 11.94
C THR A 10 -21.42 44.05 12.21
N LEU A 11 -22.51 43.40 12.67
CA LEU A 11 -22.54 41.95 12.84
C LEU A 11 -22.38 41.21 11.50
N LYS A 12 -23.08 41.67 10.46
CA LYS A 12 -23.00 41.06 9.12
C LYS A 12 -21.61 41.20 8.50
N THR A 13 -20.97 42.37 8.64
CA THR A 13 -19.60 42.55 8.15
C THR A 13 -18.60 41.70 8.91
N LEU A 14 -18.73 41.60 10.23
CA LEU A 14 -17.85 40.74 11.05
C LEU A 14 -17.98 39.26 10.67
N MET A 15 -19.22 38.76 10.52
CA MET A 15 -19.47 37.37 10.09
C MET A 15 -18.92 37.11 8.67
N GLY A 16 -19.06 38.07 7.76
CA GLY A 16 -18.49 37.99 6.41
C GLY A 16 -16.97 37.92 6.42
N LEU A 17 -16.30 38.74 7.24
CA LEU A 17 -14.85 38.73 7.39
C LEU A 17 -14.36 37.42 8.02
N VAL A 18 -15.02 36.92 9.06
CA VAL A 18 -14.68 35.63 9.68
C VAL A 18 -14.81 34.48 8.67
N SER A 19 -15.89 34.48 7.86
CA SER A 19 -16.09 33.46 6.82
C SER A 19 -15.02 33.54 5.72
N LEU A 20 -14.62 34.74 5.32
CA LEU A 20 -13.55 34.96 4.34
C LEU A 20 -12.18 34.55 4.87
N HIS A 21 -11.88 34.85 6.14
CA HIS A 21 -10.66 34.38 6.81
C HIS A 21 -10.65 32.86 6.94
N TYR A 22 -11.77 32.24 7.29
CA TYR A 22 -11.88 30.79 7.39
C TYR A 22 -11.67 30.11 6.03
N THR A 23 -12.35 30.59 4.98
CA THR A 23 -12.19 30.05 3.61
C THR A 23 -10.76 30.24 3.09
N THR A 24 -10.14 31.40 3.30
CA THR A 24 -8.75 31.63 2.85
C THR A 24 -7.73 30.78 3.60
N VAL A 25 -7.88 30.59 4.92
CA VAL A 25 -7.04 29.68 5.71
C VAL A 25 -7.24 28.23 5.26
N PHE A 26 -8.49 27.80 5.11
CA PHE A 26 -8.83 26.44 4.67
C PHE A 26 -8.33 26.15 3.25
N GLN A 27 -8.38 27.15 2.36
CA GLN A 27 -7.87 27.04 1.00
C GLN A 27 -6.34 27.04 0.97
N ARG A 28 -5.68 27.83 1.83
CA ARG A 28 -4.21 27.74 2.02
C ARG A 28 -3.76 26.36 2.51
N LEU A 29 -4.49 25.79 3.47
CA LEU A 29 -4.23 24.43 3.96
C LEU A 29 -4.44 23.38 2.87
N ARG A 30 -5.49 23.51 2.04
CA ARG A 30 -5.73 22.66 0.86
C ARG A 30 -4.66 22.82 -0.23
N THR A 31 -4.09 24.01 -0.40
CA THR A 31 -3.02 24.26 -1.37
C THR A 31 -1.62 23.93 -0.86
N SER A 32 -1.48 23.40 0.36
CA SER A 32 -0.24 22.72 0.72
C SER A 32 -0.02 21.64 -0.35
N LYS A 33 1.05 21.79 -1.14
CA LYS A 33 1.40 20.83 -2.19
C LYS A 33 1.35 19.45 -1.54
N ALA A 34 0.63 18.52 -2.18
CA ALA A 34 0.75 17.12 -1.85
C ALA A 34 2.24 16.80 -1.68
N PRO A 35 2.64 16.07 -0.63
CA PRO A 35 4.02 15.67 -0.47
C PRO A 35 4.55 15.11 -1.80
N PRO A 36 5.79 15.41 -2.19
CA PRO A 36 6.36 14.82 -3.40
C PRO A 36 6.16 13.31 -3.34
N HIS A 37 5.64 12.72 -4.42
CA HIS A 37 5.47 11.27 -4.55
C HIS A 37 6.83 10.62 -4.28
N ARG A 38 6.98 9.99 -3.12
CA ARG A 38 8.22 9.30 -2.76
C ARG A 38 8.18 7.95 -3.46
N SER A 39 9.18 7.71 -4.30
CA SER A 39 9.33 6.47 -5.06
C SER A 39 9.45 5.28 -4.12
N CYS A 40 8.76 4.19 -4.44
CA CYS A 40 8.88 2.89 -3.79
C CYS A 40 9.80 1.93 -4.57
N SER A 41 10.42 2.41 -5.66
CA SER A 41 11.33 1.62 -6.50
C SER A 41 12.64 1.28 -5.81
N CYS A 42 13.14 0.08 -6.10
CA CYS A 42 14.37 -0.51 -5.57
C CYS A 42 15.33 -0.96 -6.68
N GLY A 43 15.22 -0.35 -7.86
CA GLY A 43 16.13 -0.59 -8.97
C GLY A 43 15.71 -1.76 -9.84
N THR A 44 16.69 -2.50 -10.34
CA THR A 44 16.53 -3.52 -11.40
C THR A 44 17.12 -4.88 -11.06
N SER A 45 17.71 -5.03 -9.86
CA SER A 45 18.16 -6.32 -9.32
C SER A 45 18.08 -6.35 -7.80
N THR A 46 18.03 -7.53 -7.19
CA THR A 46 18.09 -7.67 -5.73
C THR A 46 19.40 -7.11 -5.16
N ALA A 47 20.52 -7.26 -5.87
CA ALA A 47 21.80 -6.71 -5.48
C ALA A 47 21.76 -5.17 -5.41
N GLU A 48 21.12 -4.53 -6.39
CA GLU A 48 20.89 -3.09 -6.39
C GLU A 48 19.94 -2.68 -5.25
N ALA A 49 18.83 -3.39 -5.07
CA ALA A 49 17.87 -3.15 -3.99
C ALA A 49 18.56 -3.18 -2.60
N ILE A 50 19.39 -4.19 -2.35
CA ILE A 50 20.20 -4.29 -1.12
C ILE A 50 21.14 -3.09 -0.99
N SER A 51 21.81 -2.70 -2.09
CA SER A 51 22.73 -1.54 -2.09
C SER A 51 22.02 -0.21 -1.81
N LEU A 52 20.74 -0.11 -2.18
CA LEU A 52 19.88 1.05 -1.93
C LEU A 52 19.25 1.03 -0.53
N GLY A 53 19.48 -0.03 0.26
CA GLY A 53 18.89 -0.18 1.60
C GLY A 53 17.40 -0.54 1.56
N CYS A 54 16.92 -1.11 0.45
CA CYS A 54 15.58 -1.65 0.38
C CYS A 54 15.42 -2.89 1.25
N VAL A 55 14.18 -3.15 1.62
CA VAL A 55 13.77 -4.30 2.43
C VAL A 55 12.79 -5.15 1.63
N TYR A 56 12.89 -6.46 1.75
CA TYR A 56 11.89 -7.35 1.19
C TYR A 56 10.60 -7.29 2.02
N ASP A 57 9.47 -7.15 1.35
CA ASP A 57 8.15 -7.13 1.96
C ASP A 57 7.29 -8.26 1.40
N SER A 58 7.00 -9.25 2.25
CA SER A 58 6.27 -10.47 1.91
C SER A 58 4.76 -10.23 1.70
N LEU A 59 4.20 -9.20 2.33
CA LEU A 59 2.83 -8.75 2.09
C LEU A 59 2.72 -8.16 0.68
N SER A 60 3.72 -7.39 0.24
CA SER A 60 3.80 -6.65 -1.03
C SER A 60 4.40 -7.41 -2.21
N PRO A 61 4.63 -8.72 -2.05
CA PRO A 61 5.80 -9.45 -2.62
C PRO A 61 6.75 -8.58 -3.45
N ALA A 62 7.54 -7.73 -2.79
CA ALA A 62 8.41 -6.78 -3.47
C ALA A 62 9.62 -6.39 -2.62
N TRP A 63 10.68 -5.91 -3.27
CA TRP A 63 11.70 -5.11 -2.61
C TRP A 63 11.23 -3.66 -2.57
N LEU A 64 11.14 -3.09 -1.37
CA LEU A 64 10.59 -1.76 -1.14
C LEU A 64 11.56 -0.85 -0.40
N GLN A 65 11.43 0.45 -0.66
CA GLN A 65 12.02 1.46 0.20
C GLN A 65 11.42 1.36 1.61
N PRO A 66 12.19 1.59 2.70
CA PRO A 66 11.67 1.44 4.07
C PRO A 66 10.43 2.28 4.40
N HIS A 67 10.22 3.39 3.70
CA HIS A 67 9.05 4.27 3.90
C HIS A 67 7.78 3.78 3.16
N CYS A 68 7.88 2.74 2.34
CA CYS A 68 6.75 2.09 1.66
C CYS A 68 6.34 0.77 2.32
N GLN A 69 7.17 0.24 3.23
CA GLN A 69 6.85 -0.93 4.04
C GLN A 69 6.10 -0.51 5.31
N ASP A 70 5.00 -1.22 5.60
CA ASP A 70 4.34 -1.17 6.90
C ASP A 70 4.78 -2.40 7.71
N ALA A 71 5.96 -2.30 8.34
CA ALA A 71 6.62 -3.47 8.93
C ALA A 71 5.80 -4.19 10.01
N GLU A 72 4.96 -3.45 10.75
CA GLU A 72 4.03 -4.04 11.74
C GLU A 72 2.99 -4.91 11.05
N LEU A 73 2.38 -4.38 9.98
CA LEU A 73 1.36 -5.10 9.21
C LEU A 73 1.95 -6.29 8.44
N THR A 74 3.17 -6.16 7.93
CA THR A 74 3.88 -7.27 7.28
C THR A 74 4.22 -8.37 8.28
N ALA A 75 4.64 -8.03 9.50
CA ALA A 75 4.87 -9.02 10.56
C ALA A 75 3.57 -9.73 10.99
N GLU A 76 2.44 -9.00 11.04
CA GLU A 76 1.13 -9.62 11.26
C GLU A 76 0.80 -10.60 10.13
N PHE A 77 0.99 -10.19 8.86
CA PHE A 77 0.74 -11.01 7.69
C PHE A 77 1.51 -12.33 7.77
N GLU A 78 2.79 -12.28 8.09
CA GLU A 78 3.69 -13.44 8.20
C GLU A 78 3.31 -14.43 9.30
N SER A 79 2.39 -14.07 10.21
CA SER A 79 1.90 -14.92 11.29
C SER A 79 0.55 -15.61 11.01
N LEU A 80 -0.07 -15.31 9.86
CA LEU A 80 -1.42 -15.78 9.48
C LEU A 80 -1.40 -16.91 8.44
N GLY A 81 -0.22 -17.45 8.17
CA GLY A 81 0.03 -18.43 7.13
C GLY A 81 -0.39 -19.86 7.44
N ASP A 82 -0.36 -20.67 6.39
CA ASP A 82 -0.81 -22.06 6.34
C ASP A 82 0.27 -23.09 6.68
N GLY A 83 1.48 -22.63 6.98
CA GLY A 83 2.63 -23.43 7.38
C GLY A 83 2.83 -23.53 8.90
N PRO A 84 3.95 -24.14 9.33
CA PRO A 84 4.30 -24.28 10.74
C PRO A 84 4.35 -22.93 11.46
N ASN A 85 3.80 -22.86 12.67
CA ASN A 85 3.78 -21.64 13.50
C ASN A 85 3.09 -20.42 12.84
N GLY A 86 2.24 -20.64 11.84
CA GLY A 86 1.54 -19.56 11.14
C GLY A 86 2.38 -18.87 10.07
N THR A 87 3.48 -19.44 9.60
CA THR A 87 4.22 -18.88 8.45
C THR A 87 3.58 -19.26 7.11
N TRP A 88 3.73 -18.45 6.07
CA TRP A 88 3.25 -18.81 4.73
C TRP A 88 4.11 -19.87 4.04
N LEU A 89 3.47 -20.80 3.33
CA LEU A 89 4.15 -21.70 2.40
C LEU A 89 4.13 -21.14 0.97
N TYR A 90 5.31 -21.11 0.36
CA TYR A 90 5.52 -20.70 -1.03
C TYR A 90 5.97 -21.89 -1.85
N TYR A 91 5.54 -21.97 -3.10
CA TYR A 91 5.81 -23.14 -3.95
C TYR A 91 6.36 -22.75 -5.31
N ALA A 92 7.26 -23.56 -5.85
CA ALA A 92 7.81 -23.37 -7.20
C ALA A 92 6.82 -23.74 -8.31
N ASP A 93 5.77 -24.51 -7.99
CA ASP A 93 4.84 -25.06 -8.98
C ASP A 93 3.37 -24.94 -8.54
N ARG A 94 2.48 -24.87 -9.54
CA ARG A 94 1.03 -24.73 -9.35
C ARG A 94 0.40 -25.92 -8.61
N ASN A 95 1.01 -27.09 -8.65
CA ASN A 95 0.53 -28.27 -7.92
C ASN A 95 1.00 -28.27 -6.46
N ARG A 96 1.79 -27.27 -6.04
CA ARG A 96 2.30 -27.09 -4.68
C ARG A 96 3.10 -28.29 -4.18
N THR A 97 3.95 -28.84 -5.06
CA THR A 97 4.76 -30.03 -4.75
C THR A 97 6.17 -29.69 -4.27
N GLN A 98 6.68 -28.52 -4.63
CA GLN A 98 8.03 -28.06 -4.29
C GLN A 98 7.94 -26.79 -3.45
N VAL A 99 8.22 -26.89 -2.15
CA VAL A 99 8.25 -25.75 -1.22
C VAL A 99 9.53 -24.94 -1.46
N LEU A 100 9.39 -23.62 -1.49
CA LEU A 100 10.49 -22.65 -1.55
C LEU A 100 10.79 -22.12 -0.16
N SER A 101 12.07 -21.91 0.12
CA SER A 101 12.52 -21.06 1.22
C SER A 101 12.23 -19.58 0.93
N MET A 102 12.16 -18.76 1.98
CA MET A 102 11.97 -17.32 1.80
C MET A 102 13.13 -16.70 1.00
N GLU A 103 14.36 -17.19 1.19
CA GLU A 103 15.54 -16.76 0.42
C GLU A 103 15.36 -17.03 -1.08
N GLU A 104 14.90 -18.23 -1.46
CA GLU A 104 14.60 -18.51 -2.85
C GLU A 104 13.52 -17.56 -3.40
N VAL A 105 12.43 -17.34 -2.65
CA VAL A 105 11.34 -16.44 -3.05
C VAL A 105 11.85 -15.02 -3.30
N MET A 106 12.55 -14.41 -2.35
CA MET A 106 13.01 -13.01 -2.45
C MET A 106 13.98 -12.78 -3.63
N PHE A 107 14.80 -13.78 -3.99
CA PHE A 107 15.72 -13.70 -5.12
C PHE A 107 15.10 -14.05 -6.48
N MET A 108 13.85 -14.52 -6.52
CA MET A 108 13.10 -14.67 -7.79
C MET A 108 12.93 -13.34 -8.53
N ALA A 109 13.09 -12.20 -7.86
CA ALA A 109 13.02 -10.88 -8.49
C ALA A 109 14.06 -10.68 -9.61
N ASP A 110 15.18 -11.41 -9.56
CA ASP A 110 16.23 -11.37 -10.60
C ASP A 110 15.94 -12.30 -11.79
N ILE A 111 14.89 -13.10 -11.71
CA ILE A 111 14.52 -14.09 -12.74
C ILE A 111 13.31 -13.56 -13.51
N PRO A 112 13.45 -13.22 -14.81
CA PRO A 112 12.34 -12.77 -15.62
C PRO A 112 11.17 -13.76 -15.61
N ASP A 113 9.95 -13.24 -15.49
CA ASP A 113 8.70 -14.00 -15.48
C ASP A 113 8.55 -15.05 -14.35
N ALA A 114 9.48 -15.09 -13.40
CA ALA A 114 9.42 -16.02 -12.29
C ALA A 114 8.24 -15.71 -11.38
N ARG A 115 7.52 -16.77 -11.00
CA ARG A 115 6.37 -16.70 -10.11
C ARG A 115 6.45 -17.79 -9.06
N PHE A 116 6.16 -17.42 -7.82
CA PHE A 116 5.88 -18.38 -6.78
C PHE A 116 4.36 -18.63 -6.72
N HIS A 117 3.99 -19.81 -6.27
CA HIS A 117 2.60 -20.22 -6.09
C HIS A 117 2.24 -20.25 -4.61
N VAL A 118 1.01 -19.88 -4.31
CA VAL A 118 0.45 -19.79 -2.95
C VAL A 118 -0.97 -20.34 -2.91
N THR A 119 -1.49 -20.45 -1.70
CA THR A 119 -2.87 -20.83 -1.46
C THR A 119 -3.84 -19.68 -1.78
N TRP A 120 -5.12 -20.00 -1.86
CA TRP A 120 -6.13 -18.95 -2.03
C TRP A 120 -6.26 -18.13 -0.74
N GLU A 121 -6.06 -18.77 0.41
CA GLU A 121 -6.05 -18.17 1.74
C GLU A 121 -4.99 -17.06 1.83
N TRP A 122 -3.76 -17.31 1.34
CA TRP A 122 -2.72 -16.27 1.21
C TRP A 122 -3.23 -15.04 0.44
N HIS A 123 -3.90 -15.27 -0.69
CA HIS A 123 -4.39 -14.21 -1.57
C HIS A 123 -5.52 -13.41 -0.92
N VAL A 124 -6.44 -14.07 -0.20
CA VAL A 124 -7.47 -13.41 0.60
C VAL A 124 -6.83 -12.53 1.67
N VAL A 125 -5.83 -13.06 2.40
CA VAL A 125 -5.17 -12.30 3.47
C VAL A 125 -4.41 -11.10 2.93
N HIS A 126 -3.62 -11.29 1.86
CA HIS A 126 -2.98 -10.20 1.13
C HIS A 126 -3.99 -9.10 0.76
N CYS A 127 -5.14 -9.47 0.17
CA CYS A 127 -6.15 -8.52 -0.29
C CYS A 127 -6.73 -7.65 0.84
N TRP A 128 -7.12 -8.23 1.98
CA TRP A 128 -7.70 -7.42 3.06
C TRP A 128 -6.63 -6.63 3.83
N MET A 129 -5.42 -7.18 3.98
CA MET A 129 -4.31 -6.47 4.63
C MET A 129 -3.80 -5.31 3.78
N TYR A 130 -3.81 -5.41 2.45
CA TYR A 130 -3.54 -4.24 1.60
C TYR A 130 -4.56 -3.12 1.79
N TRP A 131 -5.82 -3.48 2.05
CA TRP A 131 -6.84 -2.50 2.38
C TRP A 131 -6.55 -1.82 3.73
N VAL A 132 -6.05 -2.58 4.70
CA VAL A 132 -5.57 -2.04 5.99
C VAL A 132 -4.36 -1.14 5.79
N LYS A 133 -3.37 -1.53 4.97
CA LYS A 133 -2.21 -0.70 4.60
C LYS A 133 -2.67 0.64 4.00
N GLN A 134 -3.63 0.61 3.07
CA GLN A 134 -4.19 1.82 2.46
C GLN A 134 -4.92 2.72 3.46
N PHE A 135 -5.60 2.15 4.46
CA PHE A 135 -6.17 2.94 5.54
C PHE A 135 -5.09 3.55 6.45
N ARG A 136 -4.08 2.76 6.84
CA ARG A 136 -2.96 3.18 7.70
C ARG A 136 -2.10 4.26 7.05
N SER A 137 -1.91 4.24 5.72
CA SER A 137 -1.10 5.23 5.00
C SER A 137 -1.59 6.68 5.18
N GLN A 138 -2.88 6.86 5.49
CA GLN A 138 -3.49 8.18 5.72
C GLN A 138 -2.91 8.92 6.93
N THR A 139 -2.34 8.20 7.90
CA THR A 139 -1.89 8.77 9.18
C THR A 139 -0.49 8.34 9.61
N THR A 140 0.00 7.18 9.14
CA THR A 140 1.31 6.62 9.54
C THR A 140 2.48 7.23 8.77
N GLY A 141 2.22 7.85 7.61
CA GLY A 141 3.26 8.31 6.70
C GLY A 141 3.90 7.21 5.84
N VAL A 142 3.41 5.97 5.94
CA VAL A 142 3.67 4.89 4.97
C VAL A 142 3.15 5.33 3.61
N VAL A 143 3.94 5.10 2.56
CA VAL A 143 3.54 5.37 1.18
C VAL A 143 3.00 4.09 0.55
N MET A 144 1.83 4.18 -0.08
CA MET A 144 1.31 3.10 -0.90
C MET A 144 2.04 3.06 -2.23
N GLU A 145 2.42 1.88 -2.67
CA GLU A 145 2.99 1.69 -3.99
C GLU A 145 1.93 1.97 -5.08
N PRO A 146 2.25 2.73 -6.14
CA PRO A 146 1.31 3.04 -7.22
C PRO A 146 0.53 1.84 -7.78
N ARG A 147 1.22 0.70 -7.95
CA ARG A 147 0.62 -0.58 -8.42
C ARG A 147 -0.57 -1.06 -7.58
N TYR A 148 -0.64 -0.65 -6.32
CA TYR A 148 -1.69 -1.04 -5.38
C TYR A 148 -2.60 0.12 -4.98
N ASP A 149 -2.16 1.37 -5.14
CA ASP A 149 -2.94 2.58 -4.84
C ASP A 149 -3.89 2.98 -5.98
N ASN A 150 -4.68 2.02 -6.46
CA ASN A 150 -5.63 2.25 -7.54
C ASN A 150 -6.92 1.42 -7.35
N GLU A 151 -7.99 1.90 -7.96
CA GLU A 151 -9.31 1.26 -7.86
C GLU A 151 -9.32 -0.14 -8.52
N ALA A 152 -8.49 -0.37 -9.54
CA ALA A 152 -8.42 -1.67 -10.20
C ALA A 152 -7.94 -2.76 -9.24
N HIS A 153 -6.96 -2.45 -8.37
CA HIS A 153 -6.48 -3.35 -7.34
C HIS A 153 -7.57 -3.65 -6.28
N ILE A 154 -8.33 -2.65 -5.84
CA ILE A 154 -9.47 -2.86 -4.93
C ILE A 154 -10.53 -3.76 -5.57
N ARG A 155 -10.84 -3.55 -6.84
CA ARG A 155 -11.80 -4.38 -7.59
C ARG A 155 -11.28 -5.81 -7.81
N HIS A 156 -9.97 -5.99 -7.95
CA HIS A 156 -9.33 -7.31 -7.95
C HIS A 156 -9.52 -8.00 -6.59
N CYS A 157 -9.23 -7.33 -5.49
CA CYS A 157 -9.43 -7.84 -4.13
C CYS A 157 -10.88 -8.30 -3.91
N ALA A 158 -11.86 -7.50 -4.33
CA ALA A 158 -13.28 -7.86 -4.25
C ALA A 158 -13.62 -9.17 -4.99
N LYS A 159 -12.98 -9.45 -6.13
CA LYS A 159 -13.19 -10.71 -6.87
C LYS A 159 -12.58 -11.91 -6.16
N VAL A 160 -11.42 -11.73 -5.52
CA VAL A 160 -10.74 -12.77 -4.73
C VAL A 160 -11.62 -13.23 -3.57
N PHE A 161 -12.28 -12.29 -2.87
CA PHE A 161 -13.20 -12.62 -1.78
C PHE A 161 -14.46 -13.38 -2.24
N GLN A 162 -14.89 -13.16 -3.47
CA GLN A 162 -16.11 -13.77 -4.02
C GLN A 162 -15.86 -15.15 -4.61
N ASN A 163 -14.65 -15.43 -5.10
CA ASN A 163 -14.36 -16.63 -5.87
C ASN A 163 -13.04 -17.27 -5.41
N PRO A 164 -13.08 -18.47 -4.82
CA PRO A 164 -11.89 -19.28 -4.63
C PRO A 164 -11.18 -19.56 -5.97
N VAL A 165 -9.90 -19.21 -6.06
CA VAL A 165 -9.09 -19.43 -7.27
C VAL A 165 -7.99 -20.44 -6.99
N TYR A 166 -7.95 -21.51 -7.80
CA TYR A 166 -6.86 -22.48 -7.74
C TYR A 166 -5.67 -22.00 -8.57
N GLY A 167 -4.48 -22.06 -7.96
CA GLY A 167 -3.22 -21.66 -8.60
C GLY A 167 -2.92 -20.17 -8.49
N SER A 168 -3.33 -19.53 -7.39
CA SER A 168 -2.85 -18.20 -7.02
C SER A 168 -1.32 -18.16 -7.06
N SER A 169 -0.79 -17.10 -7.65
CA SER A 169 0.66 -16.90 -7.83
C SER A 169 0.99 -15.42 -7.88
N SER A 170 2.22 -15.07 -7.54
CA SER A 170 2.75 -13.72 -7.67
C SER A 170 4.20 -13.76 -8.14
N SER A 171 4.65 -12.69 -8.77
CA SER A 171 6.06 -12.38 -8.99
C SER A 171 6.60 -11.52 -7.83
N ILE A 172 7.92 -11.31 -7.81
CA ILE A 172 8.57 -10.34 -6.92
C ILE A 172 8.91 -9.08 -7.70
N ALA A 173 8.41 -7.93 -7.26
CA ALA A 173 8.69 -6.66 -7.91
C ALA A 173 9.94 -5.98 -7.33
N LEU A 174 10.75 -5.39 -8.22
CA LEU A 174 11.87 -4.50 -7.87
C LEU A 174 11.51 -3.02 -8.10
N ASN A 175 10.60 -2.76 -9.04
CA ASN A 175 10.08 -1.43 -9.31
C ASN A 175 8.57 -1.41 -9.14
N THR A 176 8.09 -0.88 -8.02
CA THR A 176 6.66 -0.82 -7.70
C THR A 176 6.00 0.51 -8.04
N ASP A 177 6.74 1.41 -8.71
CA ASP A 177 6.21 2.70 -9.17
C ASP A 177 5.42 2.59 -10.48
N ILE A 178 5.48 1.42 -11.13
CA ILE A 178 4.79 1.12 -12.39
C ILE A 178 3.75 0.02 -12.17
N ASP A 179 2.65 0.11 -12.90
CA ASP A 179 1.68 -0.97 -12.99
C ASP A 179 2.27 -2.06 -13.92
N ASP A 180 2.41 -3.29 -13.40
CA ASP A 180 2.80 -4.48 -14.18
C ASP A 180 1.64 -5.03 -15.03
#